data_AF-A0A2H9T256-F1
#
_entry.id   AF-A0A2H9T256-F1
#
_cell.length_a   1.000
_cell.length_b   1.000
_cell.length_c   1.000
_cell.angle_alpha   90.00
_cell.angle_beta   90.00
_cell.angle_gamma   90.00
#
_symmetry.space_group_name_H-M   'P 1'
#
loop_
_entity.id
_entity.type
_entity.pdbx_description
1 polymer ?
#
loop_
_entity_poly.entity_id
_entity_poly.type
_entity_poly.pdbx_seq_one_letter_code
_entity_poly.pdbx_strand_id
1 'polypeptide(L)' 'MAKQCTICGKKSAMSWKLKKLRGKFNPTVKRRKYPNLQWMRLPNGKRVLACTKCIKALAKKK' A
#
# COMPACT_ATOMS: atom_id res chain seq x y z
N MET A 1 15.55 6.32 1.51
CA MET A 1 14.57 5.55 2.34
C MET A 1 13.72 4.67 1.43
N ALA A 2 13.58 3.38 1.73
CA ALA A 2 12.70 2.50 0.97
C ALA A 2 11.24 2.94 1.13
N LYS A 3 10.47 3.01 0.02
CA LYS A 3 9.01 3.25 0.03
C LYS A 3 8.28 1.99 0.53
N GLN A 4 8.49 1.67 1.80
CA GLN A 4 7.98 0.48 2.46
C GLN A 4 7.26 0.86 3.76
N CYS A 5 6.18 0.15 4.08
CA CYS A 5 5.54 0.30 5.36
C CYS A 5 6.43 -0.28 6.46
N THR A 6 6.73 0.52 7.49
CA THR A 6 7.51 0.10 8.66
C THR A 6 6.83 -0.97 9.52
N ILE A 7 5.50 -0.99 9.56
CA ILE A 7 4.71 -1.91 10.42
C ILE A 7 4.49 -3.28 9.77
N CYS A 8 4.03 -3.31 8.51
CA CYS A 8 3.66 -4.57 7.84
C CYS A 8 4.60 -4.95 6.70
N GLY A 9 5.66 -4.18 6.47
CA GLY A 9 6.64 -4.48 5.43
C GLY A 9 6.13 -4.37 4.00
N LYS A 10 4.92 -3.88 3.75
CA LYS A 10 4.36 -3.76 2.38
C LYS A 10 5.26 -2.93 1.48
N LYS A 11 5.65 -3.52 0.35
CA LYS A 11 6.44 -2.92 -0.73
C LYS A 11 5.56 -2.71 -1.97
N SER A 12 6.10 -2.00 -2.96
CA SER A 12 5.48 -1.93 -4.27
C SER A 12 5.49 -3.29 -4.97
N ALA A 13 4.43 -3.60 -5.71
CA ALA A 13 4.33 -4.82 -6.51
C ALA A 13 4.16 -4.48 -8.00
N MET A 14 4.66 -5.35 -8.88
CA MET A 14 4.37 -5.25 -10.32
C MET A 14 3.06 -5.98 -10.62
N SER A 15 2.17 -5.33 -11.34
CA SER A 15 0.88 -5.92 -11.71
C SER A 15 0.53 -5.56 -13.16
N TRP A 16 -0.09 -6.50 -13.88
CA TRP A 16 -0.60 -6.25 -15.22
C TRP A 16 -1.86 -5.40 -15.16
N LYS A 17 -1.93 -4.38 -16.02
CA LYS A 17 -3.20 -3.72 -16.33
C LYS A 17 -3.99 -4.65 -17.25
N LEU A 18 -5.16 -5.09 -16.79
CA LEU A 18 -6.07 -5.91 -17.57
C LEU A 18 -7.12 -5.02 -18.24
N LYS A 19 -7.42 -5.25 -19.51
CA LYS A 19 -8.55 -4.62 -20.22
C LYS A 19 -9.58 -5.71 -20.57
N LYS A 20 -10.85 -5.52 -20.17
CA LYS A 20 -11.95 -6.39 -20.59
C LYS A 20 -12.41 -5.92 -21.96
N LEU A 21 -12.29 -6.79 -22.95
CA LEU A 21 -12.75 -6.48 -24.31
C LEU A 21 -14.20 -6.95 -24.49
N ARG A 22 -14.51 -8.19 -24.06
CA ARG A 22 -15.88 -8.74 -24.02
C ARG A 22 -16.06 -9.70 -22.83
N GLY A 23 -15.59 -10.95 -22.95
CA GLY A 23 -15.72 -11.97 -21.89
C GLY A 23 -14.47 -12.13 -21.02
N LYS A 24 -13.28 -12.11 -21.61
CA LYS A 24 -12.00 -12.32 -20.92
C LYS A 24 -11.23 -11.02 -20.70
N PHE A 25 -10.48 -10.99 -19.60
CA PHE A 25 -9.51 -9.93 -19.31
C PHE A 25 -8.18 -10.22 -20.01
N ASN A 26 -7.72 -9.29 -20.85
CA ASN A 26 -6.43 -9.40 -21.53
C ASN A 26 -5.37 -8.52 -20.83
N PRO A 27 -4.20 -9.05 -20.45
CA PRO A 27 -3.08 -8.24 -19.97
C PRO A 27 -2.56 -7.30 -21.05
N THR A 28 -2.32 -6.03 -20.69
CA THR A 28 -1.86 -4.98 -21.61
C THR A 28 -0.43 -4.56 -21.27
N VAL A 29 -0.26 -3.76 -20.22
CA VAL A 29 1.04 -3.25 -19.77
C VAL A 29 1.29 -3.60 -18.31
N LYS A 30 2.54 -3.88 -17.94
CA LYS A 30 2.93 -4.02 -16.53
C LYS A 30 3.03 -2.63 -15.91
N ARG A 31 2.36 -2.40 -14.78
CA ARG A 31 2.45 -1.17 -13.99
C ARG A 31 2.83 -1.50 -12.55
N ARG A 32 3.74 -0.69 -11.98
CA ARG A 32 4.06 -0.76 -10.55
C ARG A 32 2.90 -0.18 -9.73
N LYS A 33 2.42 -0.93 -8.74
CA LYS A 33 1.43 -0.52 -7.76
C LYS A 33 2.15 -0.22 -6.45
N TYR A 34 2.00 1.00 -5.95
CA TYR A 34 2.60 1.43 -4.70
C TYR A 34 1.60 1.27 -3.55
N PRO A 35 2.06 0.88 -2.35
CA PRO A 35 1.22 0.96 -1.16
C PRO A 35 0.88 2.43 -0.86
N ASN A 36 -0.33 2.67 -0.36
CA ASN A 36 -0.73 3.99 0.12
C ASN A 36 -0.03 4.25 1.47
N LEU A 37 1.15 4.86 1.41
CA LEU A 37 2.01 5.17 2.55
C LEU A 37 1.73 6.61 3.02
N GLN A 38 1.55 6.77 4.32
CA GLN A 38 1.31 8.05 4.97
C GLN A 38 2.12 8.14 6.26
N TRP A 39 2.48 9.36 6.65
CA TRP A 39 3.14 9.61 7.93
C TRP A 39 2.14 9.53 9.08
N MET A 40 2.48 8.73 10.09
CA MET A 40 1.69 8.56 11.31
C MET A 40 2.55 8.86 12.54
N ARG A 41 1.95 9.45 13.58
CA ARG A 41 2.54 9.54 14.91
C ARG A 41 2.15 8.30 15.73
N LEU A 42 3.15 7.62 16.28
CA LEU A 42 2.95 6.56 17.26
C LEU A 42 2.57 7.16 18.64
N PRO A 43 1.97 6.37 19.54
CA PRO A 43 1.71 6.79 20.92
C PRO A 43 2.98 7.27 21.63
N ASN A 44 4.13 6.70 21.27
CA ASN A 44 5.45 7.05 21.81
C ASN A 44 6.04 8.34 21.19
N GLY A 45 5.23 9.17 20.51
CA GLY A 45 5.63 10.46 19.91
C GLY A 45 6.40 10.39 18.59
N LYS A 46 6.98 9.24 18.23
CA LYS A 46 7.77 9.07 16.99
C LYS A 46 6.88 9.09 15.74
N ARG A 47 7.37 9.70 14.65
CA ARG A 47 6.74 9.64 13.32
C ARG A 47 7.29 8.45 12.52
N VAL A 48 6.39 7.65 11.96
CA VAL A 48 6.74 6.51 11.12
C VAL A 48 5.95 6.55 9.81
N LEU A 49 6.58 6.04 8.74
CA LEU A 49 5.91 5.84 7.46
C LEU A 49 5.14 4.51 7.50
N ALA A 50 3.81 4.59 7.48
CA ALA A 50 2.93 3.44 7.60
C ALA A 50 1.89 3.42 6.49
N CYS A 51 1.40 2.24 6.12
CA CYS A 51 0.30 2.15 5.15
C CYS A 51 -1.03 2.50 5.82
N THR A 52 -1.95 3.07 5.05
CA THR A 52 -3.27 3.50 5.57
C THR A 52 -4.07 2.38 6.24
N LYS A 53 -3.90 1.12 5.83
CA LYS A 53 -4.52 -0.04 6.50
C LYS A 53 -4.00 -0.22 7.93
N CYS A 54 -2.70 -0.07 8.16
CA CYS A 54 -2.09 -0.17 9.49
C CYS A 54 -2.50 1.01 10.37
N ILE A 55 -2.55 2.23 9.80
CA ILE A 55 -3.01 3.43 10.52
C ILE A 55 -4.45 3.22 11.01
N LYS A 56 -5.33 2.74 10.12
CA LYS A 56 -6.73 2.46 10.47
C LYS A 56 -6.86 1.37 11.55
N ALA A 57 -6.02 0.34 11.50
CA ALA A 57 -6.03 -0.71 12.51
C ALA A 57 -5.59 -0.21 13.90
N LEU A 58 -4.60 0.69 13.94
CA LEU A 58 -4.17 1.33 15.18
C LEU A 58 -5.25 2.24 15.78
N ALA A 59 -5.98 2.97 14.94
CA ALA A 59 -7.06 3.85 15.39
C ALA A 59 -8.24 3.09 16.03
N LYS A 60 -8.47 1.82 15.65
CA LYS A 60 -9.57 0.98 16.19
C LYS A 60 -9.27 0.33 17.54
N LYS A 61 -7.99 0.31 17.96
CA LYS A 61 -7.56 -0.30 19.24
C LYS A 61 -7.55 0.70 20.39
N LYS A 62 -7.97 1.94 20.15
CA LYS A 62 -8.38 2.89 21.18
C LYS A 62 -9.86 2.66 21.49
#